data_AF-A0A7W5DNE3-F1
#
_entry.id   AF-A0A7W5DNE3-F1
#
_cell.length_a   1.000
_cell.length_b   1.000
_cell.length_c   1.000
_cell.angle_alpha   90.00
_cell.angle_beta   90.00
_cell.angle_gamma   90.00
#
_symmetry.space_group_name_H-M   'P 1'
#
loop_
_entity.id
_entity.type
_entity.pdbx_description
1 polymer ?
#
loop_
_entity_poly.entity_id
_entity_poly.type
_entity_poly.pdbx_seq_one_letter_code
_entity_poly.pdbx_strand_id
1 'polypeptide(L)'
;MKFSAIYQPTNLFSLKESNSTNSGAKSLLLPSPYSIKMALFNQAITIDGTEQFENKKSQELSYIRDAGIEYFISGSFCVNNCFVTIQSLRDGTYRGKPSFREYIYLSDNIEIIFEVKDESAKAYLQKYLHRINYFGKRGCFFQFVGYNDSPSKSNVNIFDVKNFKPGILQEYDDMAEDAEFKHINNFDSATAKRSKKILLIPVHNENSSKSYTHYKII
;
A
#
# COMPACT_ATOMS: atom_id res chain seq x y z
N MET A 1 -8.42 -15.84 11.00
CA MET A 1 -9.75 -15.45 10.48
C MET A 1 -9.59 -14.33 9.46
N LYS A 2 -10.57 -14.10 8.57
CA LYS A 2 -10.49 -13.06 7.53
C LYS A 2 -11.67 -12.09 7.58
N PHE A 3 -11.40 -10.82 7.31
CA PHE A 3 -12.39 -9.76 7.03
C PHE A 3 -11.77 -8.80 6.01
N SER A 4 -12.53 -7.87 5.44
CA SER A 4 -11.97 -6.86 4.55
C SER A 4 -12.50 -5.45 4.82
N ALA A 5 -11.75 -4.47 4.33
CA ALA A 5 -12.17 -3.09 4.21
C ALA A 5 -12.09 -2.68 2.73
N ILE A 6 -13.17 -2.04 2.26
CA ILE A 6 -13.31 -1.60 0.87
C ILE A 6 -12.96 -0.11 0.80
N TYR A 7 -12.07 0.23 -0.12
CA TYR A 7 -11.64 1.60 -0.37
C TYR A 7 -11.83 2.00 -1.83
N GLN A 8 -12.31 3.23 -2.02
CA GLN A 8 -12.40 3.87 -3.32
C GLN A 8 -11.25 4.88 -3.48
N PRO A 9 -10.36 4.74 -4.48
CA PRO A 9 -9.44 5.81 -4.82
C PRO A 9 -10.25 7.02 -5.32
N THR A 10 -10.08 8.17 -4.69
CA THR A 10 -10.85 9.39 -5.05
C THR A 10 -10.09 10.32 -6.00
N ASN A 11 -8.84 10.00 -6.29
CA ASN A 11 -7.99 10.71 -7.24
C ASN A 11 -6.92 9.76 -7.81
N LEU A 12 -6.15 10.24 -8.79
CA LEU A 12 -4.95 9.54 -9.25
C LEU A 12 -3.97 9.35 -8.09
N PHE A 13 -3.39 8.16 -7.98
CA PHE A 13 -2.41 7.84 -6.95
C PHE A 13 -1.05 7.49 -7.55
N SER A 14 0.01 7.62 -6.74
CA SER A 14 1.39 7.29 -7.12
C SER A 14 2.11 6.69 -5.92
N LEU A 15 2.24 5.38 -5.93
CA LEU A 15 2.78 4.55 -4.87
C LEU A 15 4.16 4.05 -5.30
N LYS A 16 5.18 4.87 -5.07
CA LYS A 16 6.54 4.63 -5.57
C LYS A 16 7.05 3.24 -5.16
N GLU A 17 7.49 2.46 -6.15
CA GLU A 17 8.20 1.19 -5.92
C GLU A 17 9.52 1.44 -5.16
N SER A 18 9.90 0.56 -4.24
CA SER A 18 11.09 0.77 -3.41
C SER A 18 12.40 0.77 -4.21
N ASN A 19 12.46 0.08 -5.35
CA ASN A 19 13.62 0.06 -6.23
C ASN A 19 13.67 1.26 -7.20
N SER A 20 12.65 2.13 -7.19
CA SER A 20 12.60 3.31 -8.06
C SER A 20 13.45 4.47 -7.53
N THR A 21 14.17 5.13 -8.44
CA THR A 21 14.92 6.36 -8.13
C THR A 21 13.98 7.57 -8.01
N ASN A 22 14.41 8.61 -7.30
CA ASN A 22 13.62 9.85 -7.23
C ASN A 22 13.49 10.55 -8.59
N SER A 23 14.36 10.29 -9.57
CA SER A 23 14.24 10.83 -10.93
C SER A 23 13.35 10.01 -11.85
N GLY A 24 13.26 8.70 -11.66
CA GLY A 24 12.41 7.80 -12.44
C GLY A 24 11.63 6.89 -11.52
N ALA A 25 10.42 7.32 -11.16
CA ALA A 25 9.59 6.63 -10.19
C ALA A 25 8.39 5.97 -10.85
N LYS A 26 8.41 4.64 -10.89
CA LYS A 26 7.26 3.80 -11.21
C LYS A 26 6.36 3.63 -10.00
N SER A 27 5.09 3.34 -10.27
CA SER A 27 4.07 3.18 -9.25
C SER A 27 3.58 1.73 -9.15
N LEU A 28 3.42 1.26 -7.92
CA LEU A 28 2.66 0.06 -7.62
C LEU A 28 1.19 0.27 -7.99
N LEU A 29 0.54 -0.76 -8.53
CA LEU A 29 -0.90 -0.74 -8.83
C LEU A 29 -1.77 -0.75 -7.56
N LEU A 30 -1.22 -1.26 -6.46
CA LEU A 30 -1.91 -1.40 -5.18
C LEU A 30 -1.10 -0.74 -4.06
N PRO A 31 -1.73 -0.30 -2.96
CA PRO A 31 -1.02 -0.04 -1.71
C PRO A 31 -0.16 -1.24 -1.33
N SER A 32 1.06 -1.03 -0.84
CA SER A 32 1.83 -2.15 -0.29
C SER A 32 1.30 -2.55 1.08
N PRO A 33 1.42 -3.84 1.47
CA PRO A 33 1.14 -4.28 2.83
C PRO A 33 1.83 -3.40 3.88
N TYR A 34 3.09 -3.03 3.64
CA TYR A 34 3.82 -2.11 4.51
C TYR A 34 3.13 -0.74 4.61
N SER A 35 2.69 -0.15 3.50
CA SER A 35 2.04 1.16 3.50
C SER A 35 0.68 1.15 4.22
N ILE A 36 -0.06 0.03 4.15
CA ILE A 36 -1.32 -0.17 4.87
C ILE A 36 -1.05 -0.29 6.38
N LYS A 37 -0.07 -1.10 6.77
CA LYS A 37 0.36 -1.22 8.17
C LYS A 37 0.84 0.12 8.73
N MET A 38 1.60 0.89 7.96
CA MET A 38 2.01 2.25 8.35
C MET A 38 0.83 3.21 8.52
N ALA A 39 -0.18 3.11 7.65
CA ALA A 39 -1.39 3.92 7.78
C ALA A 39 -2.17 3.55 9.06
N LEU A 40 -2.26 2.27 9.41
CA LEU A 40 -2.83 1.78 10.67
C LEU A 40 -2.07 2.31 11.89
N PHE A 41 -0.73 2.18 11.92
CA PHE A 41 0.08 2.75 13.00
C PHE A 41 -0.12 4.25 13.12
N ASN A 42 -0.13 4.98 12.01
CA ASN A 42 -0.34 6.42 12.02
C ASN A 42 -1.70 6.80 12.63
N GLN A 43 -2.78 6.09 12.27
CA GLN A 43 -4.10 6.34 12.87
C GLN A 43 -4.14 5.98 14.36
N ALA A 44 -3.57 4.83 14.73
CA ALA A 44 -3.52 4.41 16.12
C ALA A 44 -2.73 5.40 17.00
N ILE A 45 -1.56 5.84 16.54
CA ILE A 45 -0.74 6.85 17.23
C ILE A 45 -1.48 8.19 17.31
N THR A 46 -2.17 8.59 16.24
CA THR A 46 -2.87 9.90 16.22
C THR A 46 -4.01 9.94 17.23
N ILE A 47 -4.69 8.82 17.49
CA ILE A 47 -5.89 8.77 18.33
C ILE A 47 -5.56 8.39 19.77
N ASP A 48 -4.71 7.37 19.95
CA ASP A 48 -4.45 6.74 21.25
C ASP A 48 -3.03 7.02 21.77
N GLY A 49 -2.16 7.64 20.97
CA GLY A 49 -0.76 7.88 21.33
C GLY A 49 0.18 6.68 21.09
N THR A 50 1.44 6.84 21.46
CA THR A 50 2.52 5.86 21.19
C THR A 50 2.69 4.82 22.29
N GLU A 51 2.25 5.10 23.51
CA GLU A 51 2.53 4.32 24.73
C GLU A 51 2.15 2.83 24.58
N GLN A 52 1.04 2.54 23.91
CA GLN A 52 0.56 1.18 23.64
C GLN A 52 1.56 0.31 22.84
N PHE A 53 2.50 0.91 22.11
CA PHE A 53 3.48 0.20 21.27
C PHE A 53 4.87 0.08 21.89
N GLU A 54 5.16 0.78 22.99
CA GLU A 54 6.51 0.84 23.57
C GLU A 54 6.94 -0.48 24.21
N ASN A 55 5.99 -1.28 24.68
CA ASN A 55 6.26 -2.61 25.21
C ASN A 55 6.59 -3.60 24.08
N LYS A 56 7.72 -4.30 24.17
CA LYS A 56 8.10 -5.36 23.21
C LYS A 56 7.08 -6.49 23.08
N LYS A 57 6.22 -6.69 24.09
CA LYS A 57 5.12 -7.67 24.09
C LYS A 57 3.75 -7.04 23.80
N SER A 58 3.73 -5.81 23.27
CA SER A 58 2.51 -5.12 22.85
C SER A 58 1.69 -6.01 21.91
N GLN A 59 0.44 -6.26 22.29
CA GLN A 59 -0.50 -7.01 21.45
C GLN A 59 -0.97 -6.13 20.29
N GLU A 60 -1.08 -4.83 20.54
CA GLU A 60 -1.47 -3.81 19.57
C GLU A 60 -0.47 -3.73 18.40
N LEU A 61 0.82 -3.83 18.72
CA LEU A 61 1.87 -3.93 17.71
C LEU A 61 1.71 -5.19 16.87
N SER A 62 1.51 -6.35 17.51
CA SER A 62 1.38 -7.61 16.80
C SER A 62 0.10 -7.68 15.96
N TYR A 63 -1.00 -7.08 16.42
CA TYR A 63 -2.24 -6.99 15.64
C TYR A 63 -2.06 -6.29 14.29
N ILE A 64 -1.24 -5.25 14.22
CA ILE A 64 -0.94 -4.56 12.95
C ILE A 64 0.18 -5.27 12.18
N ARG A 65 1.28 -5.62 12.85
CA ARG A 65 2.48 -6.21 12.22
C ARG A 65 2.17 -7.55 11.56
N ASP A 66 1.45 -8.42 12.28
CA ASP A 66 1.24 -9.81 11.89
C ASP A 66 0.00 -10.00 11.02
N ALA A 67 -0.79 -8.93 10.80
CA ALA A 67 -1.92 -8.97 9.88
C ALA A 67 -1.45 -9.35 8.47
N GLY A 68 -1.98 -10.46 7.95
CA GLY A 68 -1.84 -10.84 6.54
C GLY A 68 -2.68 -9.89 5.68
N ILE A 69 -2.13 -9.46 4.54
CA ILE A 69 -2.79 -8.53 3.65
C ILE A 69 -2.89 -9.15 2.26
N GLU A 70 -4.13 -9.26 1.78
CA GLU A 70 -4.52 -9.78 0.47
C GLU A 70 -5.43 -8.77 -0.22
N TYR A 71 -5.70 -8.98 -1.51
CA TYR A 71 -6.47 -8.03 -2.31
C TYR A 71 -7.47 -8.74 -3.20
N PHE A 72 -8.67 -8.18 -3.24
CA PHE A 72 -9.59 -8.38 -4.34
C PHE A 72 -9.75 -7.07 -5.13
N ILE A 73 -9.56 -7.16 -6.44
CA ILE A 73 -9.64 -6.03 -7.36
C ILE A 73 -10.56 -6.33 -8.54
N SER A 74 -11.18 -5.30 -9.10
CA SER A 74 -11.99 -5.39 -10.31
C SER A 74 -11.89 -4.11 -11.15
N GLY A 75 -12.41 -4.14 -12.38
CA GLY A 75 -12.36 -2.99 -13.29
C GLY A 75 -11.06 -2.87 -14.09
N SER A 76 -10.44 -1.70 -14.06
CA SER A 76 -9.29 -1.35 -14.89
C SER A 76 -8.37 -0.34 -14.22
N PHE A 77 -7.06 -0.47 -14.48
CA PHE A 77 -6.07 0.54 -14.15
C PHE A 77 -5.68 1.32 -15.40
N CYS A 78 -5.60 2.65 -15.30
CA CYS A 78 -4.93 3.49 -16.29
C CYS A 78 -3.70 4.13 -15.65
N VAL A 79 -2.52 3.69 -16.07
CA VAL A 79 -1.22 4.19 -15.62
C VAL A 79 -0.79 5.30 -16.56
N ASN A 80 -0.79 6.54 -16.07
CA ASN A 80 -0.38 7.73 -16.82
C ASN A 80 1.11 8.02 -16.59
N ASN A 81 1.85 8.16 -17.68
CA ASN A 81 3.28 8.42 -17.74
C ASN A 81 3.54 9.93 -17.88
N CYS A 82 3.97 10.56 -16.78
CA CYS A 82 4.17 12.00 -16.72
C CYS A 82 5.65 12.37 -16.59
N PHE A 83 6.08 13.39 -17.33
CA PHE A 83 7.30 14.13 -17.03
C PHE A 83 6.95 15.39 -16.24
N VAL A 84 7.54 15.53 -15.07
CA VAL A 84 7.35 16.68 -14.17
C VAL A 84 8.71 17.32 -13.85
N THR A 85 8.73 18.63 -13.61
CA THR A 85 9.94 19.31 -13.12
C THR A 85 9.90 19.37 -11.61
N ILE A 86 10.85 18.72 -10.94
CA ILE A 86 10.99 18.79 -9.48
C ILE A 86 11.95 19.93 -9.16
N GLN A 87 11.45 20.92 -8.42
CA GLN A 87 12.25 22.03 -7.93
C GLN A 87 12.94 21.63 -6.63
N SER A 88 14.26 21.84 -6.56
CA SER A 88 15.04 21.69 -5.32
C SER A 88 15.75 23.00 -5.00
N LEU A 89 15.65 23.44 -3.74
CA LEU A 89 16.37 24.60 -3.26
C LEU A 89 17.81 24.19 -2.95
N ARG A 90 18.78 24.81 -3.62
CA ARG A 90 20.22 24.64 -3.37
C ARG A 90 20.88 26.00 -3.42
N ASP A 91 21.66 26.32 -2.40
CA ASP A 91 22.42 27.59 -2.31
C ASP A 91 21.51 28.82 -2.51
N GLY A 92 20.31 28.79 -1.93
CA GLY A 92 19.33 29.89 -2.04
C GLY A 92 18.60 29.99 -3.39
N THR A 93 18.88 29.12 -4.36
CA THR A 93 18.25 29.15 -5.70
C THR A 93 17.50 27.85 -6.00
N TYR A 94 16.32 27.95 -6.62
CA TYR A 94 15.60 26.78 -7.10
C TYR A 94 16.19 26.28 -8.42
N ARG A 95 16.51 24.99 -8.46
CA ARG A 95 16.92 24.29 -9.68
C ARG A 95 15.93 23.18 -10.00
N GLY A 96 15.36 23.24 -11.21
CA GLY A 96 14.44 22.25 -11.73
C GLY A 96 15.17 21.06 -12.33
N LYS A 97 14.74 19.84 -12.01
CA LYS A 97 15.19 18.61 -12.67
C LYS A 97 14.00 17.89 -13.30
N PRO A 98 14.04 17.56 -14.61
CA PRO A 98 13.02 16.72 -15.22
C PRO A 98 13.01 15.35 -14.55
N SER A 99 11.83 14.87 -14.22
CA SER A 99 11.62 13.62 -13.50
C SER A 99 10.41 12.89 -14.05
N PHE A 100 10.52 11.57 -14.19
CA PHE A 100 9.43 10.71 -14.62
C PHE A 100 8.59 10.23 -13.43
N ARG A 101 7.27 10.24 -13.59
CA ARG A 101 6.28 9.82 -12.59
C ARG A 101 5.15 9.06 -13.25
N GLU A 102 4.75 7.95 -12.63
CA GLU A 102 3.50 7.28 -12.92
C GLU A 102 2.39 7.73 -11.96
N TYR A 103 1.21 7.97 -12.52
CA TYR A 103 -0.03 8.24 -11.78
C TYR A 103 -1.10 7.26 -12.24
N ILE A 104 -1.80 6.65 -11.29
CA ILE A 104 -2.70 5.55 -11.57
C ILE A 104 -4.13 5.97 -11.27
N TYR A 105 -4.99 5.80 -12.25
CA TYR A 105 -6.43 5.74 -12.08
C TYR A 105 -6.85 4.28 -11.92
N LEU A 106 -7.75 4.00 -10.97
CA LEU A 106 -8.45 2.72 -10.89
C LEU A 106 -9.95 3.00 -11.02
N SER A 107 -10.63 2.24 -11.88
CA SER A 107 -12.04 2.48 -12.21
C SER A 107 -13.03 1.97 -11.17
N ASP A 108 -12.59 1.14 -10.23
CA ASP A 108 -13.44 0.47 -9.24
C ASP A 108 -12.80 0.53 -7.84
N ASN A 109 -13.46 -0.07 -6.85
CA ASN A 109 -12.96 -0.17 -5.50
C ASN A 109 -11.86 -1.24 -5.37
N ILE A 110 -11.00 -1.05 -4.36
CA ILE A 110 -10.08 -2.08 -3.88
C ILE A 110 -10.66 -2.65 -2.60
N GLU A 111 -10.81 -3.97 -2.54
CA GLU A 111 -11.09 -4.68 -1.31
C GLU A 111 -9.76 -5.17 -0.72
N ILE A 112 -9.38 -4.63 0.43
CA ILE A 112 -8.19 -5.02 1.17
C ILE A 112 -8.62 -6.05 2.22
N ILE A 113 -8.13 -7.27 2.08
CA ILE A 113 -8.49 -8.41 2.89
C ILE A 113 -7.42 -8.59 3.97
N PHE A 114 -7.86 -8.66 5.22
CA PHE A 114 -7.02 -8.83 6.40
C PHE A 114 -7.18 -10.24 6.95
N GLU A 115 -6.07 -10.97 7.02
CA GLU A 115 -5.99 -12.19 7.80
C GLU A 115 -5.42 -11.89 9.18
N VAL A 116 -6.20 -12.15 10.22
CA VAL A 116 -5.84 -11.84 11.60
C VAL A 116 -5.99 -13.06 12.50
N LYS A 117 -5.28 -13.04 13.62
CA LYS A 117 -5.21 -14.14 14.58
C LYS A 117 -6.55 -14.44 15.25
N ASP A 118 -7.23 -13.40 15.75
CA ASP A 118 -8.42 -13.50 16.59
C ASP A 118 -9.34 -12.27 16.43
N GLU A 119 -10.50 -12.32 17.08
CA GLU A 119 -11.51 -11.24 17.02
C GLU A 119 -11.01 -9.94 17.65
N SER A 120 -10.12 -10.02 18.66
CA SER A 120 -9.52 -8.84 19.28
C SER A 120 -8.65 -8.08 18.29
N ALA A 121 -7.83 -8.79 17.51
CA ALA A 121 -7.05 -8.20 16.42
C ALA A 121 -7.97 -7.55 15.37
N LYS A 122 -9.05 -8.23 14.96
CA LYS A 122 -10.04 -7.67 14.03
C LYS A 122 -10.65 -6.38 14.56
N ALA A 123 -11.18 -6.39 15.79
CA ALA A 123 -11.78 -5.23 16.42
C ALA A 123 -10.79 -4.07 16.54
N TYR A 124 -9.54 -4.37 16.89
CA TYR A 124 -8.46 -3.38 16.96
C TYR A 124 -8.18 -2.73 15.59
N LEU A 125 -8.07 -3.52 14.51
CA LEU A 125 -7.88 -2.97 13.17
C LEU A 125 -9.09 -2.16 12.71
N GLN A 126 -10.31 -2.65 12.92
CA GLN A 126 -11.54 -1.96 12.54
C GLN A 126 -11.73 -0.62 13.28
N LYS A 127 -11.13 -0.45 14.47
CA LYS A 127 -11.06 0.86 15.14
C LYS A 127 -10.35 1.90 14.27
N TYR A 128 -9.41 1.54 13.41
CA TYR A 128 -8.60 2.52 12.67
C TYR A 128 -8.81 2.52 11.16
N LEU A 129 -9.17 1.39 10.54
CA LEU A 129 -9.25 1.27 9.08
C LEU A 129 -10.16 2.32 8.44
N HIS A 130 -11.36 2.53 8.96
CA HIS A 130 -12.32 3.52 8.45
C HIS A 130 -11.87 4.99 8.58
N ARG A 131 -10.77 5.25 9.29
CA ARG A 131 -10.18 6.59 9.48
C ARG A 131 -8.99 6.86 8.55
N ILE A 132 -8.57 5.85 7.78
CA ILE A 132 -7.48 5.98 6.81
C ILE A 132 -8.01 6.66 5.55
N ASN A 133 -7.41 7.79 5.19
CA ASN A 133 -7.77 8.58 4.01
C ASN A 133 -6.73 8.52 2.88
N TYR A 134 -5.59 7.88 3.11
CA TYR A 134 -4.55 7.70 2.10
C TYR A 134 -3.63 6.53 2.47
N PHE A 135 -3.01 5.93 1.45
CA PHE A 135 -1.94 4.95 1.63
C PHE A 135 -0.64 5.47 1.02
N GLY A 136 0.47 5.25 1.70
CA GLY A 136 1.79 5.71 1.25
C GLY A 136 1.91 7.24 1.27
N LYS A 137 1.77 7.89 0.11
CA LYS A 137 1.94 9.34 -0.02
C LYS A 137 0.62 10.05 0.33
N ARG A 138 0.71 11.16 1.07
CA ARG A 138 -0.45 11.99 1.49
C ARG A 138 -1.40 12.42 0.36
N GLY A 139 -0.91 12.54 -0.87
CA GLY A 139 -1.73 12.90 -2.04
C GLY A 139 -2.43 11.72 -2.73
N CYS A 140 -2.24 10.49 -2.26
CA CYS A 140 -2.88 9.28 -2.79
C CYS A 140 -4.14 9.00 -1.98
N PHE A 141 -5.22 9.72 -2.26
CA PHE A 141 -6.43 9.66 -1.45
C PHE A 141 -7.27 8.41 -1.73
N PHE A 142 -7.69 7.76 -0.65
CA PHE A 142 -8.58 6.62 -0.65
C PHE A 142 -9.70 6.88 0.35
N GLN A 143 -10.95 6.75 -0.09
CA GLN A 143 -12.13 6.89 0.74
C GLN A 143 -12.57 5.51 1.23
N PHE A 144 -12.74 5.35 2.53
CA PHE A 144 -13.38 4.16 3.09
C PHE A 144 -14.83 4.07 2.62
N VAL A 145 -15.23 2.88 2.13
CA VAL A 145 -16.58 2.59 1.65
C VAL A 145 -17.34 1.74 2.67
N GLY A 146 -16.71 0.68 3.19
CA GLY A 146 -17.35 -0.23 4.13
C GLY A 146 -16.48 -1.40 4.53
N TYR A 147 -16.93 -2.16 5.54
CA TYR A 147 -16.36 -3.44 5.91
C TYR A 147 -17.13 -4.59 5.26
N ASN A 148 -16.45 -5.71 5.07
CA ASN A 148 -17.08 -6.97 4.71
C ASN A 148 -16.48 -8.11 5.55
N ASP A 149 -17.32 -8.69 6.43
CA ASP A 149 -16.92 -9.81 7.30
C ASP A 149 -16.83 -11.15 6.53
N SER A 150 -17.37 -11.20 5.31
CA SER A 150 -17.28 -12.34 4.38
C SER A 150 -16.53 -11.90 3.12
N PRO A 151 -15.21 -11.66 3.21
CA PRO A 151 -14.44 -11.03 2.14
C PRO A 151 -14.48 -11.83 0.85
N SER A 152 -14.36 -11.14 -0.29
CA SER A 152 -14.18 -11.80 -1.58
C SER A 152 -12.92 -12.65 -1.57
N LYS A 153 -12.88 -13.69 -2.41
CA LYS A 153 -11.67 -14.50 -2.58
C LYS A 153 -10.58 -13.67 -3.26
N SER A 154 -9.41 -13.53 -2.64
CA SER A 154 -8.26 -12.81 -3.21
C SER A 154 -7.98 -13.27 -4.65
N ASN A 155 -7.90 -12.32 -5.58
CA ASN A 155 -7.51 -12.58 -6.96
C ASN A 155 -6.07 -12.13 -7.26
N VAL A 156 -5.47 -11.33 -6.38
CA VAL A 156 -4.02 -11.07 -6.37
C VAL A 156 -3.33 -12.18 -5.60
N ASN A 157 -2.28 -12.76 -6.17
CA ASN A 157 -1.59 -13.92 -5.60
C ASN A 157 -0.12 -13.59 -5.34
N ILE A 158 0.49 -14.20 -4.33
CA ILE A 158 1.96 -14.26 -4.26
C ILE A 158 2.43 -15.10 -5.46
N PHE A 159 3.43 -14.62 -6.17
CA PHE A 159 3.98 -15.31 -7.34
C PHE A 159 4.61 -16.64 -6.92
N ASP A 160 4.19 -17.71 -7.58
CA ASP A 160 4.76 -19.06 -7.47
C ASP A 160 5.02 -19.60 -8.87
N VAL A 161 6.27 -20.00 -9.13
CA VAL A 161 6.73 -20.55 -10.42
C VAL A 161 5.92 -21.80 -10.80
N LYS A 162 5.42 -22.57 -9.81
CA LYS A 162 4.64 -23.78 -10.05
C LYS A 162 3.19 -23.52 -10.47
N ASN A 163 2.67 -22.32 -10.21
CA ASN A 163 1.27 -21.95 -10.46
C ASN A 163 1.21 -20.68 -11.32
N PHE A 164 1.72 -20.80 -12.54
CA PHE A 164 1.75 -19.69 -13.49
C PHE A 164 0.33 -19.27 -13.88
N LYS A 165 0.02 -17.99 -13.67
CA LYS A 165 -1.21 -17.35 -14.14
C LYS A 165 -0.84 -16.07 -14.91
N PRO A 166 -1.64 -15.64 -15.89
CA PRO A 166 -1.44 -14.36 -16.57
C PRO A 166 -1.54 -13.18 -15.59
N GLY A 167 -0.72 -12.15 -15.81
CA GLY A 167 -0.72 -10.96 -14.97
C GLY A 167 0.61 -10.20 -15.03
N ILE A 168 0.73 -9.20 -14.15
CA ILE A 168 1.96 -8.42 -13.96
C ILE A 168 2.56 -8.77 -12.61
N LEU A 169 3.88 -8.91 -12.60
CA LEU A 169 4.66 -9.09 -11.37
C LEU A 169 5.13 -7.73 -10.86
N GLN A 170 4.81 -7.41 -9.61
CA GLN A 170 5.35 -6.25 -8.91
C GLN A 170 5.90 -6.66 -7.54
N GLU A 171 7.02 -6.07 -7.15
CA GLU A 171 7.62 -6.29 -5.83
C GLU A 171 7.00 -5.33 -4.81
N TYR A 172 6.46 -5.89 -3.73
CA TYR A 172 5.81 -5.17 -2.66
C TYR A 172 6.57 -5.35 -1.34
N ASP A 173 6.74 -4.23 -0.62
CA ASP A 173 7.26 -4.25 0.75
C ASP A 173 6.14 -4.66 1.73
N ASP A 174 6.52 -5.44 2.74
CA ASP A 174 5.75 -5.74 3.94
C ASP A 174 6.64 -5.52 5.17
N MET A 175 6.05 -5.52 6.37
CA MET A 175 6.81 -5.46 7.61
C MET A 175 7.51 -6.80 7.89
N ALA A 176 8.71 -6.76 8.45
CA ALA A 176 9.36 -7.99 8.93
C ALA A 176 8.69 -8.50 10.22
N GLU A 177 8.65 -9.81 10.42
CA GLU A 177 8.02 -10.45 11.60
C GLU A 177 8.71 -10.04 12.91
N ASP A 178 10.00 -9.74 12.86
CA ASP A 178 10.83 -9.31 14.00
C ASP A 178 10.89 -7.78 14.15
N ALA A 179 10.02 -7.04 13.45
CA ALA A 179 9.92 -5.60 13.60
C ALA A 179 9.33 -5.23 14.97
N GLU A 180 10.12 -4.50 15.76
CA GLU A 180 9.71 -3.78 16.98
C GLU A 180 9.30 -2.32 16.67
N PHE A 181 8.63 -1.65 17.62
CA PHE A 181 8.13 -0.26 17.46
C PHE A 181 9.21 0.76 17.09
N LYS A 182 10.44 0.60 17.58
CA LYS A 182 11.57 1.45 17.21
C LYS A 182 11.84 1.51 15.70
N HIS A 183 11.52 0.46 14.94
CA HIS A 183 11.69 0.43 13.48
C HIS A 183 10.53 1.11 12.73
N ILE A 184 9.49 1.53 13.46
CA ILE A 184 8.29 2.22 12.96
C ILE A 184 8.33 3.71 13.38
N ASN A 185 8.88 3.98 14.56
CA ASN A 185 8.97 5.31 15.13
C ASN A 185 9.98 6.18 14.35
N ASN A 186 9.49 7.26 13.71
CA ASN A 186 10.33 8.21 12.96
C ASN A 186 11.28 9.04 13.83
N PHE A 187 11.09 9.03 15.16
CA PHE A 187 11.98 9.71 16.12
C PHE A 187 13.09 8.80 16.63
N ASP A 188 13.08 7.50 16.28
CA ASP A 188 14.16 6.57 16.60
C ASP A 188 15.23 6.58 15.50
N SER A 189 16.42 6.11 15.82
CA SER A 189 17.54 5.93 14.88
C SER A 189 17.53 4.56 14.20
N ALA A 190 16.72 3.61 14.68
CA ALA A 190 16.62 2.28 14.13
C ALA A 190 16.06 2.31 12.69
N THR A 191 16.66 1.50 11.82
CA THR A 191 16.23 1.41 10.41
C THR A 191 14.95 0.60 10.29
N ALA A 192 14.10 0.96 9.31
CA ALA A 192 12.89 0.21 9.03
C ALA A 192 13.23 -1.24 8.61
N LYS A 193 12.63 -2.23 9.29
CA LYS A 193 12.72 -3.64 8.90
C LYS A 193 11.58 -4.00 7.95
N ARG A 194 11.94 -4.37 6.72
CA ARG A 194 10.99 -4.71 5.66
C ARG A 194 11.28 -6.09 5.10
N SER A 195 10.22 -6.83 4.80
CA SER A 195 10.26 -8.02 3.97
C SER A 195 9.73 -7.66 2.56
N LYS A 196 10.04 -8.50 1.57
CA LYS A 196 9.63 -8.31 0.18
C LYS A 196 8.82 -9.50 -0.28
N LYS A 197 7.77 -9.25 -1.05
CA LYS A 197 6.94 -10.28 -1.70
C LYS A 197 6.68 -9.85 -3.14
N ILE A 198 6.76 -10.79 -4.07
CA ILE A 198 6.38 -10.54 -5.46
C ILE A 198 4.91 -10.92 -5.60
N LEU A 199 4.07 -9.95 -5.95
CA LEU A 199 2.66 -10.18 -6.21
C LEU A 199 2.43 -10.31 -7.72
N LEU A 200 1.63 -11.30 -8.09
CA LEU A 200 1.05 -11.46 -9.40
C LEU A 200 -0.33 -10.80 -9.41
N ILE A 201 -0.44 -9.70 -10.14
CA ILE A 201 -1.65 -8.90 -10.29
C ILE A 201 -2.34 -9.36 -11.58
N PRO A 202 -3.58 -9.90 -11.51
CA PRO A 202 -4.26 -10.54 -12.64
C PRO A 202 -4.79 -9.51 -13.62
N VAL A 203 -3.92 -8.90 -14.42
CA VAL A 203 -4.29 -7.92 -15.44
C VAL A 203 -3.67 -8.25 -16.79
N HIS A 204 -4.34 -7.85 -17.87
CA HIS A 204 -3.76 -7.80 -19.21
C HIS A 204 -3.76 -6.37 -19.74
N ASN A 205 -2.83 -6.10 -20.66
CA ASN A 205 -2.73 -4.82 -21.35
C ASN A 205 -3.81 -4.76 -22.45
N GLU A 206 -4.76 -3.82 -22.32
CA GLU A 206 -5.77 -3.53 -23.36
C GLU A 206 -5.22 -2.55 -24.40
N ASN A 207 -4.50 -1.52 -23.96
CA ASN A 207 -3.92 -0.51 -24.83
C ASN A 207 -2.73 0.18 -24.14
N SER A 208 -1.72 0.58 -24.92
CA SER A 208 -0.61 1.38 -24.41
C SER A 208 -0.06 2.35 -25.45
N SER A 209 0.52 3.43 -24.94
CA SER A 209 1.26 4.42 -25.71
C SER A 209 2.45 4.92 -24.88
N LYS A 210 3.18 5.92 -25.41
CA LYS A 210 4.20 6.61 -24.61
C LYS A 210 3.61 7.27 -23.35
N SER A 211 2.38 7.77 -23.43
CA SER A 211 1.78 8.59 -22.37
C SER A 211 1.00 7.80 -21.34
N TYR A 212 0.59 6.57 -21.63
CA TYR A 212 -0.17 5.75 -20.67
C TYR A 212 -0.16 4.26 -21.03
N THR A 213 -0.55 3.44 -20.05
CA THR A 213 -0.91 2.04 -20.23
C THR A 213 -2.24 1.75 -19.54
N HIS A 214 -3.19 1.17 -20.27
CA HIS A 214 -4.47 0.71 -19.76
C HIS A 214 -4.43 -0.80 -19.54
N TYR A 215 -4.57 -1.19 -18.29
CA TYR A 215 -4.71 -2.58 -17.87
C TYR A 215 -6.16 -2.88 -17.50
N LYS A 216 -6.67 -4.01 -17.97
CA LYS A 216 -7.95 -4.56 -17.53
C LYS A 216 -7.70 -5.78 -16.65
N ILE A 217 -8.49 -5.89 -15.58
CA ILE A 217 -8.41 -7.02 -14.66
C ILE A 217 -9.08 -8.24 -15.29
N ILE A 218 -8.43 -9.40 -15.14
CA ILE A 218 -8.83 -10.72 -15.68
C ILE A 218 -9.86 -11.37 -14.76
#